data_AF-A0A835G3Y5-F1
#
_entry.id   AF-A0A835G3Y5-F1
#
_cell.length_a   1.000
_cell.length_b   1.000
_cell.length_c   1.000
_cell.angle_alpha   90.00
_cell.angle_beta   90.00
_cell.angle_gamma   90.00
#
_symmetry.space_group_name_H-M   'P 1'
#
loop_
_entity.id
_entity.type
_entity.pdbx_description
1 polymer ?
#
loop_
_entity_poly.entity_id
_entity_poly.type
_entity_poly.pdbx_seq_one_letter_code
_entity_poly.pdbx_strand_id
1 'polypeptide(L)'
;CFVTIGVCLNMAAHGLVMGFNAILLPQLRKPDSIIPIDDSSGSWIASIIGFALVAGNFIVPPIMANYGRRTANLFSVAPLIIGWFSIIMAKSVPVLLVARFLQGISMGMSASLGPVLIGEYTSPHNRGAFLTMISLCIATGVLTVHTMGSYLHWQTTALSVRVYCSFGKKIKSGIVYFNATIKKKEFYKPIFIMMHIYTLGQWAGANILAAYTIDIFNHVIGSDVNIALLVITLDAQRIFSNAIAVLVIKKINRRTMLFGTVIINLIAFLLTAAYTYFKGQGMLPEYLENPMVGVALVHLHMFTIATGTVPLPFIIAGEVFPLEYRSLAGGISVLFLSTNLFITVKTVPFFFGTLGIHGAYCIYAAVVGYCLVIAYFFLPETKDRTLQDIEDEFRGRPLSPEELKSTQSLTSWQLHKQDRRCSSPVV
;
A
#
# COMPACT_ATOMS: atom_id res chain seq x y z
N CYS A 1 9.55 -13.35 18.26
CA CYS A 1 8.15 -13.60 18.70
C CYS A 1 7.47 -12.38 19.33
N PHE A 2 7.87 -11.88 20.52
CA PHE A 2 7.14 -10.77 21.18
C PHE A 2 7.10 -9.44 20.40
N VAL A 3 8.21 -9.04 19.76
CA VAL A 3 8.25 -7.80 18.95
C VAL A 3 7.33 -7.90 17.73
N THR A 4 7.30 -9.08 17.09
CA THR A 4 6.39 -9.38 15.97
C THR A 4 4.93 -9.26 16.39
N ILE A 5 4.56 -9.75 17.57
CA ILE A 5 3.21 -9.62 18.12
C ILE A 5 2.85 -8.13 18.33
N GLY A 6 3.77 -7.32 18.86
CA GLY A 6 3.56 -5.88 19.03
C GLY A 6 3.34 -5.13 17.70
N VAL A 7 4.05 -5.52 16.64
CA VAL A 7 3.83 -4.97 15.29
C VAL A 7 2.47 -5.41 14.74
N CYS A 8 2.09 -6.68 14.91
CA CYS A 8 0.79 -7.19 14.50
C CYS A 8 -0.37 -6.48 15.21
N LEU A 9 -0.23 -6.17 16.51
CA LEU A 9 -1.23 -5.39 17.25
C LEU A 9 -1.37 -3.96 16.72
N ASN A 10 -0.25 -3.32 16.37
CA ASN A 10 -0.28 -1.99 15.74
C ASN A 10 -0.96 -2.05 14.35
N MET A 11 -0.66 -3.08 13.55
CA MET A 11 -1.34 -3.32 12.27
C MET A 11 -2.84 -3.59 12.43
N ALA A 12 -3.25 -4.32 13.47
CA ALA A 12 -4.65 -4.54 13.79
C ALA A 12 -5.37 -3.22 14.14
N ALA A 13 -4.69 -2.33 14.87
CA ALA A 13 -5.22 -1.01 15.19
C ALA A 13 -5.44 -0.13 13.94
N HIS A 14 -4.60 -0.25 12.91
CA HIS A 14 -4.83 0.38 11.61
C HIS A 14 -6.04 -0.22 10.87
N GLY A 15 -6.29 -1.52 11.03
CA GLY A 15 -7.53 -2.14 10.56
C GLY A 15 -8.79 -1.51 11.16
N LEU A 16 -8.75 -1.14 12.44
CA LEU A 16 -9.85 -0.42 13.11
C LEU A 16 -10.07 0.97 12.51
N VAL A 17 -8.99 1.70 12.21
CA VAL A 17 -9.07 3.03 11.59
C VAL A 17 -9.79 2.99 10.25
N MET A 18 -9.45 2.02 9.40
CA MET A 18 -10.04 1.85 8.07
C MET A 18 -11.51 1.44 8.15
N GLY A 19 -11.86 0.48 9.02
CA GLY A 19 -13.23 0.00 9.18
C GLY A 19 -14.16 1.01 9.88
N PHE A 20 -13.62 1.94 10.68
CA PHE A 20 -14.42 2.93 11.39
C PHE A 20 -15.24 3.84 10.47
N ASN A 21 -14.81 4.05 9.22
CA ASN A 21 -15.55 4.84 8.22
C ASN A 21 -16.96 4.29 7.97
N ALA A 22 -17.12 2.96 7.92
CA ALA A 22 -18.41 2.33 7.70
C ALA A 22 -19.44 2.66 8.80
N ILE A 23 -18.98 2.98 10.02
CA ILE A 23 -19.84 3.39 11.14
C ILE A 23 -19.99 4.92 11.15
N LEU A 24 -18.89 5.64 11.00
CA LEU A 24 -18.83 7.09 11.15
C LEU A 24 -19.66 7.81 10.07
N LEU A 25 -19.46 7.49 8.79
CA LEU A 25 -20.06 8.26 7.70
C LEU A 25 -21.59 8.19 7.69
N PRO A 26 -22.24 7.02 7.84
CA PRO A 26 -23.70 6.96 7.84
C PRO A 26 -24.33 7.67 9.04
N GLN A 27 -23.66 7.69 10.20
CA GLN A 27 -24.16 8.40 11.39
C GLN A 27 -24.07 9.92 11.26
N LEU A 28 -22.99 10.43 10.65
CA LEU A 28 -22.82 11.86 10.41
C LEU A 28 -23.70 12.41 9.27
N ARG A 29 -24.18 11.55 8.38
CA ARG A 29 -25.13 11.93 7.32
C ARG A 29 -26.56 12.09 7.83
N LYS A 30 -26.88 11.65 9.06
CA LYS A 30 -28.23 11.77 9.59
C LYS A 30 -28.59 13.25 9.89
N PRO A 31 -29.86 13.66 9.70
CA PRO A 31 -30.27 15.05 9.90
C PRO A 31 -30.12 15.56 11.34
N ASP A 32 -30.17 14.64 12.30
CA ASP A 32 -30.05 14.88 13.75
C ASP A 32 -28.60 14.80 14.26
N SER A 33 -27.63 14.59 13.36
CA SER A 33 -26.24 14.46 13.75
C SER A 33 -25.66 15.79 14.27
N ILE A 34 -24.78 15.69 15.27
CA ILE A 34 -24.09 16.83 15.89
C ILE A 34 -23.14 17.52 14.89
N ILE A 35 -22.62 16.76 13.92
CA ILE A 35 -21.72 17.23 12.87
C ILE A 35 -22.30 16.77 11.52
N PRO A 36 -23.27 17.50 10.96
CA PRO A 36 -23.88 17.14 9.69
C PRO A 36 -22.84 17.23 8.58
N ILE A 37 -22.77 16.19 7.74
CA ILE A 37 -21.87 16.13 6.59
C ILE A 37 -22.61 15.88 5.29
N ASP A 38 -22.10 16.48 4.22
CA ASP A 38 -22.45 16.16 2.85
C ASP A 38 -21.51 15.08 2.28
N ASP A 39 -21.80 14.58 1.08
CA ASP A 39 -20.96 13.57 0.42
C ASP A 39 -19.54 14.07 0.13
N SER A 40 -19.37 15.37 -0.11
CA SER A 40 -18.05 15.97 -0.28
C SER A 40 -17.24 15.87 1.01
N SER A 41 -17.78 16.32 2.15
CA SER A 41 -17.10 16.24 3.45
C SER A 41 -16.86 14.79 3.89
N GLY A 42 -17.84 13.90 3.68
CA GLY A 42 -17.69 12.47 3.98
C GLY A 42 -16.57 11.80 3.18
N SER A 43 -16.48 12.12 1.87
CA SER A 43 -15.39 11.60 1.02
C SER A 43 -14.01 12.10 1.45
N TRP A 44 -13.90 13.36 1.92
CA TRP A 44 -12.66 13.90 2.48
C TRP A 44 -12.27 13.21 3.79
N ILE A 45 -13.23 12.97 4.70
CA ILE A 45 -12.98 12.24 5.94
C ILE A 45 -12.48 10.82 5.65
N ALA A 46 -13.03 10.16 4.63
CA ALA A 46 -12.61 8.81 4.23
C ALA A 46 -11.23 8.78 3.54
N SER A 47 -10.94 9.74 2.65
CA SER A 47 -9.75 9.68 1.78
C SER A 47 -8.51 10.37 2.34
N ILE A 48 -8.64 11.28 3.33
CA ILE A 48 -7.51 12.05 3.88
C ILE A 48 -6.40 11.17 4.48
N ILE A 49 -6.74 9.96 4.92
CA ILE A 49 -5.79 8.95 5.39
C ILE A 49 -4.75 8.62 4.30
N GLY A 50 -5.16 8.50 3.03
CA GLY A 50 -4.26 8.19 1.92
C GLY A 50 -3.20 9.28 1.70
N PHE A 51 -3.58 10.55 1.86
CA PHE A 51 -2.65 11.66 1.78
C PHE A 51 -1.71 11.71 3.00
N ALA A 52 -2.25 11.51 4.20
CA ALA A 52 -1.48 11.49 5.44
C ALA A 52 -0.48 10.32 5.52
N LEU A 53 -0.79 9.20 4.86
CA LEU A 53 0.09 8.02 4.76
C LEU A 53 1.44 8.39 4.13
N VAL A 54 1.42 9.26 3.12
CA VAL A 54 2.64 9.79 2.49
C VAL A 54 3.50 10.53 3.53
N ALA A 55 2.90 11.42 4.33
CA ALA A 55 3.62 12.16 5.37
C ALA A 55 4.22 11.22 6.43
N GLY A 56 3.46 10.23 6.90
CA GLY A 56 3.94 9.23 7.85
C GLY A 56 5.14 8.43 7.34
N ASN A 57 5.14 8.08 6.06
CA ASN A 57 6.23 7.35 5.40
C ASN A 57 7.56 8.15 5.40
N PHE A 58 7.51 9.48 5.45
CA PHE A 58 8.70 10.34 5.56
C PHE A 58 9.13 10.65 7.00
N ILE A 59 8.20 10.57 7.97
CA ILE A 59 8.48 10.85 9.39
C ILE A 59 9.24 9.68 10.06
N VAL A 60 8.88 8.44 9.74
CA VAL A 60 9.44 7.27 10.43
C VAL A 60 10.93 6.97 10.15
N PRO A 61 11.49 7.15 8.93
CA PRO A 61 12.86 6.75 8.64
C PRO A 61 13.94 7.51 9.45
N PRO A 62 13.86 8.84 9.65
CA PRO A 62 14.78 9.56 10.55
C PRO A 62 14.72 9.05 12.00
N ILE A 63 13.51 8.73 12.49
CA ILE A 63 13.32 8.22 13.86
C ILE A 63 13.96 6.83 14.00
N MET A 64 13.77 5.97 12.99
CA MET A 64 14.41 4.64 12.96
C MET A 64 15.93 4.72 12.91
N ALA A 65 16.49 5.70 12.17
CA ALA A 65 17.93 5.90 12.02
C ALA A 65 18.58 6.40 13.32
N ASN A 66 17.94 7.34 14.01
CA ASN A 66 18.53 8.02 15.17
C ASN A 66 18.19 7.34 16.51
N TYR A 67 16.99 6.75 16.64
CA TYR A 67 16.48 6.24 17.92
C TYR A 67 16.17 4.74 17.92
N GLY A 68 16.43 4.06 16.80
CA GLY A 68 16.16 2.64 16.63
C GLY A 68 14.69 2.32 16.35
N ARG A 69 14.45 1.09 15.88
CA ARG A 69 13.17 0.69 15.26
C ARG A 69 12.09 0.40 16.30
N ARG A 70 12.48 -0.10 17.48
CA ARG A 70 11.57 -0.28 18.63
C ARG A 70 10.95 1.05 19.04
N THR A 71 11.78 2.09 19.15
CA THR A 71 11.34 3.45 19.51
C THR A 71 10.47 4.06 18.41
N ALA A 72 10.84 3.86 17.13
CA ALA A 72 10.01 4.28 16.01
C ALA A 72 8.62 3.62 16.02
N ASN A 73 8.53 2.34 16.41
CA ASN A 73 7.24 1.65 16.56
C ASN A 73 6.39 2.28 17.67
N LEU A 74 6.97 2.54 18.84
CA LEU A 74 6.27 3.21 19.94
C LEU A 74 5.83 4.63 19.56
N PHE A 75 6.67 5.38 18.85
CA PHE A 75 6.34 6.71 18.37
C PHE A 75 5.19 6.68 17.35
N SER A 76 5.13 5.66 16.48
CA SER A 76 4.03 5.51 15.53
C SER A 76 2.67 5.34 16.21
N VAL A 77 2.62 4.78 17.42
CA VAL A 77 1.37 4.57 18.18
C VAL A 77 0.82 5.88 18.77
N ALA A 78 1.68 6.85 19.08
CA ALA A 78 1.26 8.13 19.67
C ALA A 78 0.24 8.92 18.81
N PRO A 79 0.48 9.21 17.51
CA PRO A 79 -0.49 9.89 16.67
C PRO A 79 -1.79 9.08 16.47
N LEU A 80 -1.74 7.74 16.57
CA LEU A 80 -2.94 6.91 16.54
C LEU A 80 -3.84 7.14 17.76
N ILE A 81 -3.25 7.15 18.97
CA ILE A 81 -3.98 7.41 20.23
C ILE A 81 -4.54 8.82 20.23
N ILE A 82 -3.72 9.82 19.86
CA ILE A 82 -4.15 11.21 19.77
C ILE A 82 -5.30 11.37 18.76
N GLY A 83 -5.22 10.67 17.62
CA GLY A 83 -6.29 10.64 16.63
C GLY A 83 -7.62 10.10 17.20
N TRP A 84 -7.59 8.97 17.91
CA TRP A 84 -8.79 8.43 18.57
C TRP A 84 -9.38 9.37 19.62
N PHE A 85 -8.54 9.97 20.46
CA PHE A 85 -8.98 10.94 21.45
C PHE A 85 -9.60 12.19 20.79
N SER A 86 -9.00 12.66 19.70
CA SER A 86 -9.50 13.81 18.93
C SER A 86 -10.85 13.53 18.26
N ILE A 87 -11.11 12.28 17.82
CA ILE A 87 -12.43 11.87 17.30
C ILE A 87 -13.50 11.98 18.39
N ILE A 88 -13.21 11.52 19.61
CA ILE A 88 -14.16 11.54 20.73
C ILE A 88 -14.57 12.98 21.09
N MET A 89 -13.63 13.92 21.02
CA MET A 89 -13.87 15.33 21.33
C MET A 89 -14.35 16.16 20.14
N ALA A 90 -14.52 15.55 18.96
CA ALA A 90 -14.84 16.29 17.75
C ALA A 90 -16.23 16.92 17.83
N LYS A 91 -16.31 18.21 17.50
CA LYS A 91 -17.57 18.98 17.37
C LYS A 91 -17.73 19.63 16.00
N SER A 92 -16.78 19.39 15.08
CA SER A 92 -16.78 19.96 13.74
C SER A 92 -15.99 19.09 12.76
N VAL A 93 -16.30 19.25 11.46
CA VAL A 93 -15.65 18.51 10.36
C VAL A 93 -14.12 18.71 10.33
N PRO A 94 -13.57 19.93 10.52
CA PRO A 94 -12.11 20.11 10.52
C PRO A 94 -11.39 19.32 11.62
N VAL A 95 -12.00 19.20 12.81
CA VAL A 95 -11.40 18.41 13.91
C VAL A 95 -11.38 16.92 13.55
N LEU A 96 -12.44 16.41 12.92
CA LEU A 96 -12.45 15.04 12.39
C LEU A 96 -11.38 14.85 11.32
N LEU A 97 -11.20 15.81 10.40
CA LEU A 97 -10.17 15.73 9.37
C LEU A 97 -8.76 15.71 9.97
N VAL A 98 -8.46 16.55 10.96
CA VAL A 98 -7.18 16.53 11.68
C VAL A 98 -6.97 15.20 12.40
N ALA A 99 -7.99 14.68 13.07
CA ALA A 99 -7.92 13.40 13.76
C ALA A 99 -7.64 12.24 12.79
N ARG A 100 -8.34 12.21 11.64
CA ARG A 100 -8.11 11.23 10.57
C ARG A 100 -6.74 11.38 9.93
N PHE A 101 -6.24 12.60 9.76
CA PHE A 101 -4.90 12.88 9.26
C PHE A 101 -3.83 12.32 10.20
N LEU A 102 -3.99 12.49 11.52
CA LEU A 102 -3.07 11.90 12.52
C LEU A 102 -3.08 10.36 12.47
N GLN A 103 -4.25 9.74 12.35
CA GLN A 103 -4.35 8.28 12.17
C GLN A 103 -3.66 7.82 10.88
N GLY A 104 -3.78 8.57 9.78
CA GLY A 104 -3.09 8.27 8.53
C GLY A 104 -1.58 8.46 8.60
N ILE A 105 -1.06 9.44 9.35
CA ILE A 105 0.38 9.54 9.65
C ILE A 105 0.86 8.28 10.35
N SER A 106 0.15 7.83 11.39
CA SER A 106 0.50 6.61 12.11
C SER A 106 0.55 5.39 11.17
N MET A 107 -0.45 5.25 10.31
CA MET A 107 -0.54 4.18 9.32
C MET A 107 0.61 4.24 8.29
N GLY A 108 0.97 5.44 7.84
CA GLY A 108 2.12 5.66 6.95
C GLY A 108 3.45 5.31 7.58
N MET A 109 3.65 5.67 8.85
CA MET A 109 4.83 5.28 9.61
C MET A 109 4.92 3.75 9.76
N SER A 110 3.79 3.08 10.03
CA SER A 110 3.75 1.62 10.14
C SER A 110 3.94 0.90 8.80
N ALA A 111 3.53 1.50 7.68
CA ALA A 111 3.67 0.90 6.34
C ALA A 111 5.15 0.71 5.93
N SER A 112 6.03 1.65 6.27
CA SER A 112 7.48 1.52 6.04
C SER A 112 8.16 0.71 7.15
N LEU A 113 7.73 0.89 8.40
CA LEU A 113 8.35 0.25 9.56
C LEU A 113 8.04 -1.25 9.66
N GLY A 114 6.83 -1.69 9.30
CA GLY A 114 6.37 -3.07 9.42
C GLY A 114 7.26 -4.07 8.68
N PRO A 115 7.47 -3.92 7.35
CA PRO A 115 8.35 -4.78 6.59
C PRO A 115 9.81 -4.73 7.05
N VAL A 116 10.30 -3.58 7.54
CA VAL A 116 11.67 -3.43 8.05
C VAL A 116 11.86 -4.14 9.38
N LEU A 117 10.94 -3.96 10.34
CA LEU A 117 10.99 -4.70 11.61
C LEU A 117 10.89 -6.21 11.35
N ILE A 118 9.94 -6.64 10.52
CA ILE A 118 9.80 -8.06 10.18
C ILE A 118 11.07 -8.55 9.50
N GLY A 119 11.63 -7.82 8.55
CA GLY A 119 12.87 -8.18 7.85
C GLY A 119 14.13 -8.17 8.72
N GLU A 120 14.28 -7.24 9.66
CA GLU A 120 15.43 -7.12 10.58
C GLU A 120 15.38 -8.16 11.72
N TYR A 121 14.18 -8.54 12.16
CA TYR A 121 13.98 -9.63 13.12
C TYR A 121 13.92 -11.02 12.44
N THR A 122 14.16 -11.05 11.12
CA THR A 122 14.31 -12.26 10.29
C THR A 122 15.73 -12.26 9.68
N SER A 123 16.26 -13.41 9.27
CA SER A 123 17.71 -13.59 8.97
C SER A 123 18.27 -12.70 7.81
N PRO A 124 19.54 -12.21 7.87
CA PRO A 124 20.05 -11.01 7.15
C PRO A 124 21.22 -11.25 6.14
N HIS A 125 21.32 -10.48 5.03
CA HIS A 125 22.59 -10.31 4.26
C HIS A 125 22.78 -8.92 3.58
N ASN A 126 22.28 -7.88 4.27
CA ASN A 126 22.25 -6.42 4.03
C ASN A 126 23.37 -5.70 3.21
N ARG A 127 22.98 -4.75 2.34
CA ARG A 127 23.78 -3.52 1.98
C ARG A 127 23.01 -2.26 1.47
N GLY A 128 21.68 -2.19 1.56
CA GLY A 128 20.87 -1.05 1.04
C GLY A 128 20.94 0.29 1.80
N ALA A 129 21.89 0.45 2.73
CA ALA A 129 21.87 1.52 3.74
C ALA A 129 22.50 2.86 3.29
N PHE A 130 23.19 2.94 2.15
CA PHE A 130 23.89 4.16 1.73
C PHE A 130 23.14 5.02 0.70
N LEU A 131 22.04 4.53 0.12
CA LEU A 131 21.35 5.22 -0.98
C LEU A 131 20.21 6.17 -0.56
N THR A 132 19.73 6.08 0.69
CA THR A 132 18.66 6.95 1.23
C THR A 132 19.09 8.41 1.45
N MET A 133 20.39 8.70 1.34
CA MET A 133 20.97 10.00 1.61
C MET A 133 20.78 11.02 0.47
N ILE A 134 20.51 10.57 -0.75
CA ILE A 134 20.41 11.43 -1.94
C ILE A 134 19.00 12.01 -2.13
N SER A 135 17.95 11.23 -1.82
CA SER A 135 16.55 11.67 -1.97
C SER A 135 16.14 12.76 -0.98
N LEU A 136 16.80 12.82 0.18
CA LEU A 136 16.55 13.82 1.22
C LEU A 136 16.99 15.23 0.80
N CYS A 137 18.10 15.34 0.06
CA CYS A 137 18.64 16.64 -0.38
C CYS A 137 17.78 17.31 -1.46
N ILE A 138 17.03 16.53 -2.25
CA ILE A 138 16.11 17.06 -3.27
C ILE A 138 14.84 17.62 -2.60
N ALA A 139 14.31 16.91 -1.60
CA ALA A 139 13.12 17.33 -0.87
C ALA A 139 13.31 18.62 -0.07
N THR A 140 14.48 18.84 0.52
CA THR A 140 14.80 20.06 1.29
C THR A 140 14.95 21.29 0.39
N GLY A 141 15.51 21.15 -0.82
CA GLY A 141 15.61 22.23 -1.80
C GLY A 141 14.23 22.70 -2.30
N VAL A 142 13.32 21.75 -2.56
CA VAL A 142 11.94 22.05 -2.98
C VAL A 142 11.15 22.74 -1.86
N LEU A 143 11.25 22.24 -0.62
CA LEU A 143 10.59 22.85 0.53
C LEU A 143 11.02 24.31 0.76
N THR A 144 12.32 24.59 0.58
CA THR A 144 12.88 25.94 0.79
C THR A 144 12.37 26.94 -0.25
N VAL A 145 12.35 26.56 -1.53
CA VAL A 145 11.83 27.41 -2.61
C VAL A 145 10.33 27.64 -2.48
N HIS A 146 9.55 26.61 -2.11
CA HIS A 146 8.11 26.77 -1.90
C HIS A 146 7.80 27.69 -0.72
N THR A 147 8.57 27.58 0.37
CA THR A 147 8.41 28.46 1.54
C THR A 147 8.76 29.92 1.18
N MET A 148 9.86 30.17 0.47
CA MET A 148 10.24 31.53 0.05
C MET A 148 9.25 32.13 -0.96
N GLY A 149 8.78 31.33 -1.92
CA GLY A 149 7.75 31.74 -2.89
C GLY A 149 6.38 32.01 -2.27
N SER A 150 6.14 31.55 -1.04
CA SER A 150 4.89 31.80 -0.29
C SER A 150 4.87 33.16 0.41
N TYR A 151 6.04 33.78 0.65
CA TYR A 151 6.15 35.04 1.39
C TYR A 151 6.83 36.17 0.62
N LEU A 152 7.55 35.86 -0.46
CA LEU A 152 8.31 36.83 -1.25
C LEU A 152 7.82 36.86 -2.70
N HIS A 153 7.81 38.05 -3.30
CA HIS A 153 7.52 38.20 -4.72
C HIS A 153 8.52 37.40 -5.56
N TRP A 154 8.07 36.80 -6.66
CA TRP A 154 8.83 35.81 -7.43
C TRP A 154 10.21 36.32 -7.92
N GLN A 155 10.36 37.62 -8.14
CA GLN A 155 11.62 38.28 -8.50
C GLN A 155 12.63 38.35 -7.33
N THR A 156 12.16 38.53 -6.10
CA THR A 156 12.98 38.57 -4.86
C THR A 156 13.35 37.16 -4.39
N THR A 157 12.46 36.18 -4.60
CA THR A 157 12.75 34.75 -4.43
C THR A 157 13.82 34.29 -5.40
N ALA A 158 13.76 34.72 -6.67
CA ALA A 158 14.78 34.42 -7.68
C ALA A 158 16.15 35.05 -7.36
N LEU A 159 16.19 36.27 -6.79
CA LEU A 159 17.43 36.93 -6.37
C LEU A 159 18.12 36.21 -5.21
N SER A 160 17.33 35.70 -4.25
CA SER A 160 17.81 34.95 -3.06
C SER A 160 18.37 33.57 -3.41
N VAL A 161 17.77 32.88 -4.40
CA VAL A 161 18.24 31.57 -4.89
C VAL A 161 19.62 31.67 -5.56
N ARG A 162 19.98 32.85 -6.09
CA ARG A 162 21.28 33.12 -6.72
C ARG A 162 22.46 33.01 -5.74
N VAL A 163 22.23 33.28 -4.45
CA VAL A 163 23.22 33.14 -3.36
C VAL A 163 23.45 31.67 -3.00
N TYR A 164 22.40 30.84 -3.04
CA TYR A 164 22.48 29.39 -2.77
C TYR A 164 23.25 28.62 -3.85
N CYS A 165 23.20 29.10 -5.10
CA CYS A 165 23.90 28.48 -6.22
C CYS A 165 25.44 28.66 -6.16
N SER A 166 25.94 29.55 -5.28
CA SER A 166 27.39 29.79 -5.11
C SER A 166 28.11 28.69 -4.31
N PHE A 167 27.40 27.70 -3.75
CA PHE A 167 27.99 26.61 -2.95
C PHE A 167 27.99 25.24 -3.66
N GLY A 168 28.20 25.24 -4.98
CA GLY A 168 28.15 24.03 -5.81
C GLY A 168 29.51 23.50 -6.27
N LYS A 169 30.25 22.79 -5.41
CA LYS A 169 31.28 21.82 -5.86
C LYS A 169 31.20 20.49 -5.09
N LYS A 170 30.16 19.67 -5.42
CA LYS A 170 30.15 18.19 -5.49
C LYS A 170 28.70 17.62 -5.51
N ILE A 171 27.97 17.84 -6.61
CA ILE A 171 26.73 17.12 -6.96
C ILE A 171 26.84 16.70 -8.42
N LYS A 172 27.64 15.66 -8.68
CA LYS A 172 27.75 15.10 -10.04
C LYS A 172 27.72 13.58 -10.04
N SER A 173 28.25 12.89 -9.01
CA SER A 173 28.24 11.41 -8.98
C SER A 173 26.89 10.79 -8.61
N GLY A 174 26.09 11.42 -7.74
CA GLY A 174 24.77 10.88 -7.32
C GLY A 174 23.70 10.91 -8.43
N ILE A 175 23.67 11.97 -9.24
CA ILE A 175 22.74 12.10 -10.38
C ILE A 175 23.14 11.16 -11.51
N VAL A 176 24.45 11.00 -11.76
CA VAL A 176 24.95 10.04 -12.76
C VAL A 176 24.66 8.60 -12.33
N TYR A 177 24.84 8.26 -11.04
CA TYR A 177 24.49 6.94 -10.50
C TYR A 177 22.99 6.67 -10.58
N PHE A 178 22.14 7.61 -10.18
CA PHE A 178 20.68 7.47 -10.27
C PHE A 178 20.21 7.31 -11.73
N ASN A 179 20.74 8.13 -12.65
CA ASN A 179 20.42 8.04 -14.09
C ASN A 179 20.95 6.76 -14.74
N ALA A 180 22.03 6.18 -14.23
CA ALA A 180 22.53 4.88 -14.68
C ALA A 180 21.65 3.73 -14.14
N THR A 181 21.21 3.80 -12.88
CA THR A 181 20.39 2.77 -12.22
C THR A 181 18.98 2.71 -12.79
N ILE A 182 18.34 3.85 -13.09
CA ILE A 182 16.96 3.86 -13.64
C ILE A 182 16.84 3.18 -15.01
N LYS A 183 17.96 3.06 -15.74
CA LYS A 183 18.04 2.42 -17.06
C LYS A 183 18.22 0.89 -16.98
N LYS A 184 18.54 0.34 -15.80
CA LYS A 184 18.76 -1.10 -15.61
C LYS A 184 17.44 -1.89 -15.67
N LYS A 185 17.40 -2.99 -16.41
CA LYS A 185 16.19 -3.81 -16.61
C LYS A 185 15.69 -4.44 -15.32
N GLU A 186 16.63 -4.90 -14.51
CA GLU A 186 16.43 -5.42 -13.15
C GLU A 186 15.92 -4.36 -12.17
N PHE A 187 15.99 -3.07 -12.51
CA PHE A 187 15.48 -1.99 -11.67
C PHE A 187 14.06 -1.57 -12.08
N TYR A 188 13.84 -1.22 -13.35
CA TYR A 188 12.55 -0.65 -13.76
C TYR A 188 11.45 -1.70 -13.99
N LYS A 189 11.78 -2.94 -14.42
CA LYS A 189 10.77 -3.99 -14.65
C LYS A 189 10.05 -4.39 -13.35
N PRO A 190 10.75 -4.66 -12.22
CA PRO A 190 10.10 -4.89 -10.93
C PRO A 190 9.16 -3.77 -10.49
N ILE A 191 9.60 -2.52 -10.64
CA ILE A 191 8.78 -1.34 -10.26
C ILE A 191 7.52 -1.27 -11.13
N PHE A 192 7.65 -1.46 -12.43
CA PHE A 192 6.52 -1.50 -13.36
C PHE A 192 5.50 -2.59 -13.01
N ILE A 193 5.96 -3.81 -12.75
CA ILE A 193 5.12 -4.94 -12.30
C ILE A 193 4.41 -4.57 -11.00
N MET A 194 5.16 -4.07 -10.02
CA MET A 194 4.63 -3.76 -8.69
C MET A 194 3.64 -2.60 -8.69
N MET A 195 3.81 -1.59 -9.55
CA MET A 195 2.82 -0.53 -9.73
C MET A 195 1.45 -1.09 -10.16
N HIS A 196 1.44 -2.05 -11.08
CA HIS A 196 0.20 -2.69 -11.55
C HIS A 196 -0.39 -3.65 -10.51
N ILE A 197 0.44 -4.42 -9.81
CA ILE A 197 -0.02 -5.34 -8.75
C ILE A 197 -0.59 -4.56 -7.55
N TYR A 198 0.02 -3.43 -7.17
CA TYR A 198 -0.55 -2.56 -6.14
C TYR A 198 -1.84 -1.89 -6.58
N THR A 199 -1.93 -1.45 -7.84
CA THR A 199 -3.18 -0.91 -8.40
C THR A 199 -4.28 -1.97 -8.35
N LEU A 200 -3.97 -3.19 -8.81
CA LEU A 200 -4.87 -4.32 -8.73
C LEU A 200 -5.38 -4.54 -7.29
N GLY A 201 -4.49 -4.53 -6.30
CA GLY A 201 -4.87 -4.70 -4.90
C GLY A 201 -5.75 -3.58 -4.33
N GLN A 202 -5.48 -2.32 -4.70
CA GLN A 202 -6.26 -1.16 -4.24
C GLN A 202 -7.65 -1.11 -4.89
N TRP A 203 -7.71 -1.39 -6.20
CA TRP A 203 -8.93 -1.34 -7.01
C TRP A 203 -9.75 -2.64 -6.95
N ALA A 204 -9.27 -3.67 -6.25
CA ALA A 204 -10.03 -4.87 -5.96
C ALA A 204 -11.22 -4.66 -5.01
N GLY A 205 -11.37 -3.46 -4.43
CA GLY A 205 -12.57 -3.07 -3.66
C GLY A 205 -12.43 -3.19 -2.14
N ALA A 206 -11.24 -3.53 -1.63
CA ALA A 206 -10.98 -3.64 -0.19
C ALA A 206 -11.31 -2.34 0.57
N ASN A 207 -10.85 -1.20 0.06
CA ASN A 207 -11.11 0.09 0.71
C ASN A 207 -12.55 0.56 0.54
N ILE A 208 -13.23 0.11 -0.51
CA ILE A 208 -14.65 0.44 -0.72
C ILE A 208 -15.50 -0.30 0.27
N LEU A 209 -15.31 -1.61 0.41
CA LEU A 209 -16.00 -2.36 1.45
C LEU A 209 -15.64 -1.76 2.83
N ALA A 210 -14.37 -1.46 3.11
CA ALA A 210 -14.03 -0.85 4.40
C ALA A 210 -14.74 0.48 4.69
N ALA A 211 -14.94 1.35 3.69
CA ALA A 211 -15.50 2.69 3.88
C ALA A 211 -17.02 2.79 3.64
N TYR A 212 -17.56 2.00 2.72
CA TYR A 212 -18.89 2.17 2.13
C TYR A 212 -19.72 0.87 2.13
N THR A 213 -19.37 -0.14 2.93
CA THR A 213 -20.13 -1.42 2.99
C THR A 213 -21.62 -1.21 3.28
N ILE A 214 -21.98 -0.30 4.19
CA ILE A 214 -23.40 -0.03 4.50
C ILE A 214 -24.13 0.53 3.28
N ASP A 215 -23.52 1.46 2.54
CA ASP A 215 -24.10 2.05 1.33
C ASP A 215 -24.29 0.97 0.23
N ILE A 216 -23.33 0.04 0.10
CA ILE A 216 -23.41 -1.10 -0.82
C ILE A 216 -24.53 -2.05 -0.40
N PHE A 217 -24.61 -2.45 0.87
CA PHE A 217 -25.66 -3.35 1.34
C PHE A 217 -27.05 -2.75 1.18
N ASN A 218 -27.23 -1.46 1.47
CA ASN A 218 -28.51 -0.78 1.25
C ASN A 218 -29.00 -0.89 -0.20
N HIS A 219 -28.10 -0.70 -1.17
CA HIS A 219 -28.45 -0.81 -2.59
C HIS A 219 -28.63 -2.25 -3.07
N VAL A 220 -27.84 -3.18 -2.55
CA VAL A 220 -27.84 -4.57 -2.99
C VAL A 220 -29.01 -5.34 -2.38
N ILE A 221 -29.33 -5.08 -1.11
CA ILE A 221 -30.27 -5.89 -0.30
C ILE A 221 -31.59 -5.14 -0.06
N GLY A 222 -31.54 -3.82 0.14
CA GLY A 222 -32.65 -3.01 0.64
C GLY A 222 -32.50 -2.71 2.13
N SER A 223 -33.27 -1.74 2.64
CA SER A 223 -33.17 -1.22 4.02
C SER A 223 -33.87 -2.06 5.09
N ASP A 224 -34.67 -3.06 4.69
CA ASP A 224 -35.57 -3.79 5.60
C ASP A 224 -34.87 -4.89 6.41
N VAL A 225 -33.57 -5.11 6.16
CA VAL A 225 -32.75 -6.12 6.81
C VAL A 225 -31.77 -5.46 7.78
N ASN A 226 -31.39 -6.16 8.86
CA ASN A 226 -30.36 -5.68 9.78
C ASN A 226 -28.97 -5.68 9.11
N ILE A 227 -28.63 -4.58 8.44
CA ILE A 227 -27.37 -4.42 7.72
C ILE A 227 -26.16 -4.49 8.67
N ALA A 228 -26.29 -4.02 9.90
CA ALA A 228 -25.20 -4.09 10.87
C ALA A 228 -24.80 -5.55 11.16
N LEU A 229 -25.77 -6.47 11.26
CA LEU A 229 -25.49 -7.90 11.41
C LEU A 229 -24.77 -8.47 10.19
N LEU A 230 -25.16 -8.06 8.97
CA LEU A 230 -24.51 -8.51 7.72
C LEU A 230 -23.08 -8.00 7.56
N VAL A 231 -22.77 -6.81 8.07
CA VAL A 231 -21.39 -6.30 8.14
C VAL A 231 -20.56 -7.19 9.08
N ILE A 232 -21.11 -7.59 10.23
CA ILE A 232 -20.42 -8.47 11.18
C ILE A 232 -20.13 -9.84 10.56
N THR A 233 -21.08 -10.43 9.81
CA THR A 233 -20.82 -11.72 9.13
C THR A 233 -19.73 -11.60 8.08
N LEU A 234 -19.69 -10.48 7.34
CA LEU A 234 -18.66 -10.18 6.36
C LEU A 234 -17.27 -10.04 6.99
N ASP A 235 -17.17 -9.37 8.14
CA ASP A 235 -15.92 -9.25 8.89
C ASP A 235 -15.47 -10.57 9.53
N ALA A 236 -16.39 -11.40 10.03
CA ALA A 236 -16.09 -12.75 10.49
C ALA A 236 -15.55 -13.62 9.34
N GLN A 237 -16.19 -13.55 8.17
CA GLN A 237 -15.73 -14.24 6.97
C GLN A 237 -14.34 -13.75 6.54
N ARG A 238 -14.04 -12.46 6.66
CA ARG A 238 -12.70 -11.91 6.35
C ARG A 238 -11.61 -12.56 7.19
N ILE A 239 -11.84 -12.74 8.49
CA ILE A 239 -10.86 -13.35 9.39
C ILE A 239 -10.62 -14.82 8.99
N PHE A 240 -11.71 -15.57 8.78
CA PHE A 240 -11.65 -16.96 8.36
C PHE A 240 -10.93 -17.14 7.01
N SER A 241 -11.26 -16.29 6.04
CA SER A 241 -10.66 -16.32 4.70
C SER A 241 -9.16 -16.02 4.73
N ASN A 242 -8.72 -15.06 5.55
CA ASN A 242 -7.29 -14.78 5.74
C ASN A 242 -6.55 -15.95 6.40
N ALA A 243 -7.16 -16.63 7.37
CA ALA A 243 -6.56 -17.82 7.98
C ALA A 243 -6.36 -18.94 6.94
N ILE A 244 -7.35 -19.18 6.09
CA ILE A 244 -7.25 -20.12 4.97
C ILE A 244 -6.14 -19.68 3.99
N ALA A 245 -6.09 -18.39 3.64
CA ALA A 245 -5.08 -17.86 2.73
C ALA A 245 -3.65 -18.17 3.19
N VAL A 246 -3.37 -18.01 4.48
CA VAL A 246 -2.06 -18.31 5.09
C VAL A 246 -1.70 -19.80 5.01
N LEU A 247 -2.69 -20.70 5.04
CA LEU A 247 -2.46 -22.14 4.86
C LEU A 247 -2.26 -22.49 3.38
N VAL A 248 -3.06 -21.89 2.50
CA VAL A 248 -3.05 -22.13 1.05
C VAL A 248 -1.77 -21.62 0.40
N ILE A 249 -1.28 -20.45 0.83
CA ILE A 249 -0.08 -19.82 0.24
C ILE A 249 1.19 -20.67 0.43
N LYS A 250 1.25 -21.54 1.44
CA LYS A 250 2.37 -22.49 1.57
C LYS A 250 2.34 -23.59 0.49
N LYS A 251 1.15 -23.94 0.02
CA LYS A 251 0.94 -25.05 -0.93
C LYS A 251 0.88 -24.59 -2.39
N ILE A 252 0.28 -23.43 -2.66
CA ILE A 252 0.07 -22.93 -4.02
C ILE A 252 1.14 -21.90 -4.41
N ASN A 253 1.50 -21.92 -5.69
CA ASN A 253 2.36 -20.93 -6.34
C ASN A 253 1.78 -19.51 -6.26
N ARG A 254 2.63 -18.49 -6.10
CA ARG A 254 2.18 -17.11 -5.84
C ARG A 254 1.41 -16.55 -7.03
N ARG A 255 1.93 -16.79 -8.23
CA ARG A 255 1.31 -16.34 -9.48
C ARG A 255 -0.05 -17.00 -9.66
N THR A 256 -0.13 -18.32 -9.53
CA THR A 256 -1.39 -19.08 -9.67
C THR A 256 -2.45 -18.64 -8.65
N MET A 257 -2.05 -18.41 -7.39
CA MET A 257 -2.97 -17.94 -6.35
C MET A 257 -3.49 -16.52 -6.65
N LEU A 258 -2.64 -15.63 -7.17
CA LEU A 258 -3.04 -14.29 -7.60
C LEU A 258 -4.04 -14.36 -8.75
N PHE A 259 -3.75 -15.11 -9.82
CA PHE A 259 -4.67 -15.22 -10.96
C PHE A 259 -6.02 -15.82 -10.57
N GLY A 260 -6.01 -16.91 -9.79
CA GLY A 260 -7.25 -17.55 -9.36
C GLY A 260 -8.14 -16.61 -8.54
N THR A 261 -7.57 -15.93 -7.53
CA THR A 261 -8.33 -15.02 -6.67
C THR A 261 -8.84 -13.79 -7.41
N VAL A 262 -8.05 -13.23 -8.33
CA VAL A 262 -8.43 -12.04 -9.09
C VAL A 262 -9.44 -12.36 -10.20
N ILE A 263 -9.37 -13.51 -10.84
CA ILE A 263 -10.39 -13.94 -11.82
C ILE A 263 -11.75 -14.09 -11.12
N ILE A 264 -11.78 -14.75 -9.96
CA ILE A 264 -13.01 -14.85 -9.16
C ILE A 264 -13.48 -13.45 -8.73
N ASN A 265 -12.55 -12.53 -8.40
CA ASN A 265 -12.87 -11.15 -8.07
C ASN A 265 -13.54 -10.39 -9.24
N LEU A 266 -13.03 -10.57 -10.46
CA LEU A 266 -13.61 -9.97 -11.67
C LEU A 266 -15.01 -10.52 -11.93
N ILE A 267 -15.20 -11.82 -11.77
CA ILE A 267 -16.52 -12.45 -11.88
C ILE A 267 -17.47 -11.87 -10.82
N ALA A 268 -17.04 -11.76 -9.56
CA ALA A 268 -17.83 -11.17 -8.50
C ALA A 268 -18.20 -9.71 -8.80
N PHE A 269 -17.28 -8.92 -9.36
CA PHE A 269 -17.56 -7.56 -9.78
C PHE A 269 -18.61 -7.47 -10.88
N LEU A 270 -18.46 -8.26 -11.94
CA LEU A 270 -19.38 -8.26 -13.07
C LEU A 270 -20.76 -8.79 -12.68
N LEU A 271 -20.82 -9.81 -11.83
CA LEU A 271 -22.08 -10.34 -11.28
C LEU A 271 -22.78 -9.30 -10.39
N THR A 272 -22.04 -8.61 -9.52
CA THR A 272 -22.60 -7.54 -8.67
C THR A 272 -23.10 -6.37 -9.50
N ALA A 273 -22.36 -6.00 -10.56
CA ALA A 273 -22.78 -4.96 -11.50
C ALA A 273 -24.06 -5.35 -12.25
N ALA A 274 -24.10 -6.57 -12.81
CA ALA A 274 -25.27 -7.08 -13.50
C ALA A 274 -26.49 -7.16 -12.57
N TYR A 275 -26.31 -7.72 -11.37
CA TYR A 275 -27.36 -7.84 -10.36
C TYR A 275 -27.96 -6.48 -9.99
N THR A 276 -27.10 -5.51 -9.64
CA THR A 276 -27.56 -4.17 -9.25
C THR A 276 -28.19 -3.40 -10.41
N TYR A 277 -27.73 -3.59 -11.64
CA TYR A 277 -28.34 -2.99 -12.84
C TYR A 277 -29.74 -3.53 -13.11
N PHE A 278 -29.91 -4.86 -13.19
CA PHE A 278 -31.22 -5.47 -13.42
C PHE A 278 -32.20 -5.20 -12.27
N LYS A 279 -31.69 -5.05 -11.03
CA LYS A 279 -32.50 -4.69 -9.86
C LYS A 279 -33.02 -3.27 -9.95
N GLY A 280 -32.18 -2.33 -10.35
CA GLY A 280 -32.58 -0.95 -10.57
C GLY A 280 -33.63 -0.78 -11.68
N GLN A 281 -33.64 -1.66 -12.68
CA GLN A 281 -34.59 -1.62 -13.79
C GLN A 281 -35.87 -2.45 -13.56
N GLY A 282 -35.99 -3.16 -12.42
CA GLY A 282 -37.13 -4.06 -12.17
C GLY A 282 -37.20 -5.24 -13.14
N MET A 283 -36.06 -5.65 -13.72
CA MET A 283 -35.96 -6.72 -14.72
C MET A 283 -35.43 -8.03 -14.14
N LEU A 284 -35.24 -8.13 -12.82
CA LEU A 284 -34.81 -9.40 -12.23
C LEU A 284 -35.95 -10.40 -12.23
N PRO A 285 -35.65 -11.67 -12.56
CA PRO A 285 -36.56 -12.76 -12.25
C PRO A 285 -36.82 -12.82 -10.73
N GLU A 286 -38.06 -13.10 -10.35
CA GLU A 286 -38.54 -13.14 -8.96
C GLU A 286 -37.67 -14.02 -8.02
N TYR A 287 -37.11 -15.12 -8.54
CA TYR A 287 -36.21 -16.00 -7.77
C TYR A 287 -34.84 -15.37 -7.44
N LEU A 288 -34.39 -14.38 -8.21
CA LEU A 288 -33.14 -13.64 -7.96
C LEU A 288 -33.36 -12.36 -7.16
N GLU A 289 -34.60 -11.89 -6.99
CA GLU A 289 -34.90 -10.73 -6.15
C GLU A 289 -34.65 -10.99 -4.66
N ASN A 290 -34.44 -12.26 -4.28
CA ASN A 290 -34.12 -12.64 -2.92
C ASN A 290 -32.88 -11.88 -2.38
N PRO A 291 -32.99 -11.19 -1.23
CA PRO A 291 -31.88 -10.46 -0.61
C PRO A 291 -30.62 -11.30 -0.37
N MET A 292 -30.75 -12.62 -0.23
CA MET A 292 -29.63 -13.55 -0.04
C MET A 292 -28.68 -13.63 -1.24
N VAL A 293 -29.18 -13.39 -2.46
CA VAL A 293 -28.33 -13.35 -3.66
C VAL A 293 -27.34 -12.19 -3.54
N GLY A 294 -27.85 -11.03 -3.14
CA GLY A 294 -27.04 -9.85 -2.86
C GLY A 294 -26.00 -10.06 -1.76
N VAL A 295 -26.42 -10.67 -0.64
CA VAL A 295 -25.51 -11.05 0.46
C VAL A 295 -24.38 -11.97 -0.06
N ALA A 296 -24.73 -13.00 -0.82
CA ALA A 296 -23.77 -13.96 -1.35
C ALA A 296 -22.75 -13.30 -2.30
N LEU A 297 -23.17 -12.36 -3.14
CA LEU A 297 -22.29 -11.62 -4.04
C LEU A 297 -21.27 -10.76 -3.28
N VAL A 298 -21.71 -10.04 -2.25
CA VAL A 298 -20.80 -9.21 -1.42
C VAL A 298 -19.86 -10.11 -0.60
N HIS A 299 -20.33 -11.25 -0.09
CA HIS A 299 -19.49 -12.22 0.63
C HIS A 299 -18.47 -12.89 -0.32
N LEU A 300 -18.86 -13.23 -1.55
CA LEU A 300 -17.94 -13.75 -2.56
C LEU A 300 -16.86 -12.72 -2.90
N HIS A 301 -17.23 -11.45 -3.06
CA HIS A 301 -16.29 -10.36 -3.27
C HIS A 301 -15.34 -10.19 -2.07
N MET A 302 -15.86 -10.30 -0.85
CA MET A 302 -15.00 -10.22 0.34
C MET A 302 -14.02 -11.40 0.45
N PHE A 303 -14.44 -12.59 0.02
CA PHE A 303 -13.61 -13.79 0.01
C PHE A 303 -12.38 -13.59 -0.89
N THR A 304 -12.55 -13.05 -2.10
CA THR A 304 -11.46 -12.84 -3.07
C THR A 304 -10.50 -11.76 -2.62
N ILE A 305 -11.00 -10.71 -1.97
CA ILE A 305 -10.18 -9.67 -1.34
C ILE A 305 -9.29 -10.28 -0.25
N ALA A 306 -9.91 -11.02 0.68
CA ALA A 306 -9.24 -11.57 1.85
C ALA A 306 -8.27 -12.71 1.52
N THR A 307 -8.57 -13.55 0.53
CA THR A 307 -7.76 -14.73 0.23
C THR A 307 -6.49 -14.45 -0.55
N GLY A 308 -6.41 -13.37 -1.32
CA GLY A 308 -5.23 -13.15 -2.15
C GLY A 308 -5.03 -11.72 -2.61
N THR A 309 -6.10 -11.04 -2.99
CA THR A 309 -5.96 -9.77 -3.73
C THR A 309 -5.30 -8.65 -2.93
N VAL A 310 -5.48 -8.62 -1.60
CA VAL A 310 -4.79 -7.69 -0.70
C VAL A 310 -3.45 -8.22 -0.17
N PRO A 311 -3.34 -9.45 0.38
CA PRO A 311 -2.09 -9.91 0.98
C PRO A 311 -0.98 -10.22 -0.05
N LEU A 312 -1.33 -10.74 -1.24
CA LEU A 312 -0.33 -11.17 -2.23
C LEU A 312 0.53 -10.02 -2.79
N PRO A 313 -0.01 -8.83 -3.13
CA PRO A 313 0.80 -7.69 -3.51
C PRO A 313 1.96 -7.38 -2.54
N PHE A 314 1.71 -7.43 -1.23
CA PHE A 314 2.76 -7.15 -0.24
C PHE A 314 3.81 -8.26 -0.15
N ILE A 315 3.41 -9.52 -0.39
CA ILE A 315 4.32 -10.67 -0.41
C ILE A 315 5.19 -10.64 -1.67
N ILE A 316 4.57 -10.46 -2.85
CA ILE A 316 5.25 -10.38 -4.14
C ILE A 316 6.25 -9.22 -4.16
N ALA A 317 5.90 -8.07 -3.58
CA ALA A 317 6.83 -6.96 -3.41
C ALA A 317 8.13 -7.38 -2.69
N GLY A 318 8.01 -8.25 -1.69
CA GLY A 318 9.13 -8.76 -0.93
C GLY A 318 10.02 -9.75 -1.68
N GLU A 319 9.53 -10.31 -2.79
CA GLU A 319 10.19 -11.35 -3.58
C GLU A 319 10.66 -10.84 -4.96
N VAL A 320 10.08 -9.75 -5.48
CA VAL A 320 10.36 -9.21 -6.83
C VAL A 320 11.38 -8.07 -6.84
N PHE A 321 11.49 -7.29 -5.76
CA PHE A 321 12.40 -6.16 -5.75
C PHE A 321 13.88 -6.59 -5.60
N PRO A 322 14.78 -6.05 -6.43
CA PRO A 322 16.20 -6.41 -6.41
C PRO A 322 16.85 -6.00 -5.09
N LEU A 323 17.70 -6.86 -4.53
CA LEU A 323 18.34 -6.66 -3.23
C LEU A 323 19.12 -5.33 -3.13
N GLU A 324 19.86 -4.96 -4.18
CA GLU A 324 20.70 -3.75 -4.21
C GLU A 324 19.86 -2.45 -4.13
N TYR A 325 18.67 -2.44 -4.73
CA TYR A 325 17.82 -1.24 -4.86
C TYR A 325 16.41 -1.40 -4.26
N ARG A 326 16.21 -2.42 -3.41
CA ARG A 326 14.90 -2.82 -2.87
C ARG A 326 14.13 -1.68 -2.22
N SER A 327 14.83 -0.85 -1.45
CA SER A 327 14.25 0.30 -0.75
C SER A 327 13.85 1.43 -1.69
N LEU A 328 14.67 1.71 -2.72
CA LEU A 328 14.36 2.74 -3.72
C LEU A 328 13.19 2.31 -4.60
N ALA A 329 13.22 1.07 -5.10
CA ALA A 329 12.13 0.48 -5.89
C ALA A 329 10.82 0.36 -5.08
N GLY A 330 10.93 -0.08 -3.83
CA GLY A 330 9.82 -0.15 -2.88
C GLY A 330 9.24 1.24 -2.57
N GLY A 331 10.08 2.24 -2.31
CA GLY A 331 9.64 3.61 -2.05
C GLY A 331 8.86 4.23 -3.20
N ILE A 332 9.36 4.10 -4.44
CA ILE A 332 8.66 4.56 -5.65
C ILE A 332 7.30 3.85 -5.79
N SER A 333 7.27 2.53 -5.56
CA SER A 333 6.04 1.74 -5.68
C SER A 333 5.03 2.05 -4.57
N VAL A 334 5.48 2.37 -3.35
CA VAL A 334 4.62 2.77 -2.21
C VAL A 334 4.04 4.16 -2.39
N LEU A 335 4.76 5.09 -3.03
CA LEU A 335 4.18 6.39 -3.42
C LEU A 335 2.99 6.15 -4.36
N PHE A 336 3.17 5.28 -5.36
CA PHE A 336 2.11 4.90 -6.29
C PHE A 336 0.94 4.19 -5.60
N LEU A 337 1.21 3.31 -4.63
CA LEU A 337 0.19 2.68 -3.78
C LEU A 337 -0.66 3.71 -3.02
N SER A 338 -0.01 4.72 -2.43
CA SER A 338 -0.66 5.75 -1.61
C SER A 338 -1.54 6.66 -2.47
N THR A 339 -1.05 7.03 -3.66
CA THR A 339 -1.82 7.78 -4.65
C THR A 339 -3.05 6.99 -5.11
N ASN A 340 -2.90 5.69 -5.40
CA ASN A 340 -4.02 4.84 -5.77
C ASN A 340 -5.07 4.74 -4.65
N LEU A 341 -4.65 4.55 -3.40
CA LEU A 341 -5.56 4.53 -2.25
C LEU A 341 -6.41 5.82 -2.18
N PHE A 342 -5.76 6.98 -2.30
CA PHE A 342 -6.45 8.27 -2.27
C PHE A 342 -7.46 8.39 -3.42
N ILE A 343 -7.04 8.06 -4.65
CA ILE A 343 -7.90 8.12 -5.84
C ILE A 343 -9.11 7.20 -5.65
N THR A 344 -8.89 5.91 -5.35
CA THR A 344 -9.96 4.92 -5.25
C THR A 344 -10.99 5.31 -4.20
N VAL A 345 -10.61 5.80 -3.03
CA VAL A 345 -11.58 6.19 -1.99
C VAL A 345 -12.30 7.48 -2.37
N LYS A 346 -11.59 8.46 -2.93
CA LYS A 346 -12.18 9.77 -3.27
C LYS A 346 -13.16 9.70 -4.44
N THR A 347 -12.94 8.82 -5.41
CA THR A 347 -13.78 8.70 -6.60
C THR A 347 -15.07 7.90 -6.38
N VAL A 348 -15.18 7.13 -5.28
CA VAL A 348 -16.34 6.25 -5.04
C VAL A 348 -17.67 7.01 -5.01
N PRO A 349 -17.84 8.11 -4.24
CA PRO A 349 -19.12 8.82 -4.22
C PRO A 349 -19.47 9.44 -5.57
N PHE A 350 -18.46 9.89 -6.32
CA PHE A 350 -18.65 10.40 -7.68
C PHE A 350 -19.18 9.29 -8.62
N PHE A 351 -18.59 8.10 -8.57
CA PHE A 351 -19.06 6.98 -9.39
C PHE A 351 -20.46 6.51 -8.98
N PHE A 352 -20.73 6.39 -7.68
CA PHE A 352 -22.04 5.98 -7.19
C PHE A 352 -23.13 7.00 -7.57
N GLY A 353 -22.84 8.30 -7.51
CA GLY A 353 -23.80 9.34 -7.86
C GLY A 353 -24.05 9.50 -9.37
N THR A 354 -23.05 9.26 -10.22
CA THR A 354 -23.16 9.49 -11.67
C THR A 354 -23.49 8.25 -12.48
N LEU A 355 -22.91 7.11 -12.12
CA LEU A 355 -22.98 5.85 -12.86
C LEU A 355 -23.75 4.75 -12.10
N GLY A 356 -24.19 5.05 -10.87
CA GLY A 356 -24.70 4.03 -9.95
C GLY A 356 -23.62 3.04 -9.50
N ILE A 357 -23.99 2.17 -8.57
CA ILE A 357 -23.08 1.11 -8.08
C ILE A 357 -22.70 0.14 -9.21
N HIS A 358 -23.63 -0.17 -10.11
CA HIS A 358 -23.36 -1.06 -11.25
C HIS A 358 -22.26 -0.52 -12.17
N GLY A 359 -22.33 0.76 -12.55
CA GLY A 359 -21.32 1.39 -13.39
C GLY A 359 -19.97 1.53 -12.69
N ALA A 360 -19.97 1.82 -11.38
CA ALA A 360 -18.76 1.82 -10.57
C ALA A 360 -18.07 0.44 -10.59
N TYR A 361 -18.80 -0.64 -10.33
CA TYR A 361 -18.25 -2.01 -10.35
C TYR A 361 -17.71 -2.41 -11.74
N CYS A 362 -18.32 -1.95 -12.83
CA CYS A 362 -17.79 -2.15 -14.20
C CYS A 362 -16.44 -1.45 -14.42
N ILE A 363 -16.28 -0.20 -13.97
CA ILE A 363 -14.99 0.51 -14.04
C ILE A 363 -13.91 -0.25 -13.26
N TYR A 364 -14.27 -0.79 -12.10
CA TYR A 364 -13.35 -1.48 -11.21
C TYR A 364 -12.91 -2.81 -11.82
N ALA A 365 -13.85 -3.53 -12.43
CA ALA A 365 -13.55 -4.71 -13.24
C ALA A 365 -12.63 -4.39 -14.42
N ALA A 366 -12.81 -3.25 -15.11
CA ALA A 366 -11.95 -2.85 -16.22
C ALA A 366 -10.51 -2.54 -15.76
N VAL A 367 -10.34 -1.78 -14.68
CA VAL A 367 -9.01 -1.44 -14.13
C VAL A 367 -8.30 -2.70 -13.61
N VAL A 368 -9.00 -3.55 -12.86
CA VAL A 368 -8.44 -4.81 -12.34
C VAL A 368 -8.12 -5.78 -13.48
N GLY A 369 -8.98 -5.87 -14.50
CA GLY A 369 -8.79 -6.71 -15.67
C GLY A 369 -7.55 -6.29 -16.48
N TYR A 370 -7.38 -4.99 -16.71
CA TYR A 370 -6.16 -4.44 -17.31
C TYR A 370 -4.91 -4.82 -16.51
N CYS A 371 -4.92 -4.63 -15.19
CA CYS A 371 -3.78 -4.97 -14.34
C CYS A 371 -3.49 -6.48 -14.33
N LEU A 372 -4.53 -7.32 -14.41
CA LEU A 372 -4.40 -8.78 -14.50
C LEU A 372 -3.72 -9.21 -15.81
N VAL A 373 -4.07 -8.58 -16.94
CA VAL A 373 -3.42 -8.83 -18.24
C VAL A 373 -1.94 -8.45 -18.18
N ILE A 374 -1.60 -7.30 -17.59
CA ILE A 374 -0.21 -6.90 -17.40
C ILE A 374 0.53 -7.90 -16.49
N ALA A 375 -0.08 -8.31 -15.37
CA ALA A 375 0.50 -9.32 -14.51
C ALA A 375 0.72 -10.65 -15.25
N TYR A 376 -0.16 -11.02 -16.19
CA TYR A 376 -0.04 -12.28 -16.94
C TYR A 376 1.25 -12.33 -17.75
N PHE A 377 1.61 -11.24 -18.43
CA PHE A 377 2.80 -11.18 -19.26
C PHE A 377 4.08 -10.96 -18.48
N PHE A 378 4.05 -10.19 -17.39
CA PHE A 378 5.27 -9.69 -16.77
C PHE A 378 5.59 -10.24 -15.37
N LEU A 379 4.62 -10.79 -14.63
CA LEU A 379 4.87 -11.33 -13.30
C LEU A 379 5.51 -12.72 -13.39
N PRO A 380 6.78 -12.90 -12.96
CA PRO A 380 7.37 -14.23 -12.86
C PRO A 380 6.75 -15.02 -11.70
N GLU A 381 6.90 -16.34 -11.74
CA GLU A 381 6.68 -17.14 -10.53
C GLU A 381 7.81 -16.87 -9.55
N THR A 382 7.47 -16.62 -8.29
CA THR A 382 8.41 -16.22 -7.23
C THR A 382 8.56 -17.28 -6.13
N LYS A 383 7.60 -18.22 -6.03
CA LYS A 383 7.65 -19.26 -5.01
C LYS A 383 8.89 -20.15 -5.19
N ASP A 384 9.57 -20.41 -4.07
CA ASP A 384 10.73 -21.29 -3.96
C ASP A 384 11.93 -20.89 -4.85
N ARG A 385 11.97 -19.64 -5.32
CA ARG A 385 13.10 -19.07 -6.07
C ARG A 385 13.89 -18.09 -5.22
N THR A 386 15.19 -18.01 -5.48
CA THR A 386 16.01 -17.01 -4.81
C THR A 386 15.79 -15.63 -5.43
N LEU A 387 16.03 -14.57 -4.66
CA LEU A 387 16.00 -13.19 -5.16
C LEU A 387 16.96 -13.01 -6.35
N GLN A 388 18.11 -13.68 -6.32
CA GLN A 388 19.09 -13.64 -7.39
C GLN A 388 18.55 -14.25 -8.69
N ASP A 389 17.84 -15.39 -8.61
CA ASP A 389 17.26 -16.05 -9.79
C ASP A 389 16.22 -15.15 -10.48
N ILE A 390 15.47 -14.37 -9.70
CA ILE A 390 14.46 -13.43 -10.20
C ILE A 390 15.15 -12.20 -10.82
N GLU A 391 16.19 -11.68 -10.18
CA GLU A 391 16.99 -10.57 -10.73
C GLU A 391 17.66 -10.95 -12.06
N ASP A 392 18.23 -12.15 -12.14
CA ASP A 392 18.90 -12.65 -13.34
C ASP A 392 17.90 -12.89 -14.48
N GLU A 393 16.67 -13.32 -14.19
CA GLU A 393 15.57 -13.39 -15.16
C GLU A 393 15.21 -12.00 -15.70
N PHE A 394 15.09 -10.99 -14.83
CA PHE A 394 14.80 -9.63 -15.29
C PHE A 394 15.93 -9.03 -16.12
N ARG A 395 17.19 -9.33 -15.74
CA ARG A 395 18.40 -8.94 -16.46
C ARG A 395 18.55 -9.70 -17.79
N GLY A 396 18.05 -10.92 -17.88
CA GLY A 396 18.17 -11.83 -19.03
C GLY A 396 19.51 -12.57 -19.12
N ARG A 397 20.36 -12.47 -18.10
CA ARG A 397 21.64 -13.21 -17.96
C ARG A 397 22.07 -13.29 -16.49
N PRO A 398 22.81 -14.34 -16.09
CA PRO A 398 23.45 -14.37 -14.77
C PRO A 398 24.54 -13.30 -14.63
N LEU A 399 24.86 -12.94 -13.38
CA LEU A 399 26.00 -12.07 -13.07
C LEU A 399 27.31 -12.67 -13.59
N SER A 400 28.20 -11.84 -14.13
CA SER A 400 29.57 -12.25 -14.45
C SER A 400 30.36 -12.51 -13.15
N PRO A 401 31.44 -13.32 -13.17
CA PRO A 401 32.27 -13.57 -12.00
C PRO A 401 32.86 -12.30 -11.36
N GLU A 402 33.10 -11.27 -12.14
CA GLU A 402 33.59 -9.96 -11.68
C GLU A 402 32.47 -9.13 -11.03
N GLU A 403 31.27 -9.16 -11.61
CA GLU A 403 30.08 -8.52 -11.05
C GLU A 403 29.69 -9.17 -9.70
N LEU A 404 29.77 -10.51 -9.61
CA LEU A 404 29.57 -11.29 -8.39
C LEU A 404 30.57 -10.94 -7.27
N LYS A 405 31.83 -10.70 -7.61
CA LYS A 405 32.85 -10.24 -6.64
C LYS A 405 32.55 -8.85 -6.10
N SER A 406 31.93 -7.98 -6.91
CA SER A 406 31.59 -6.61 -6.51
C SER A 406 30.36 -6.53 -5.59
N THR A 407 29.43 -7.49 -5.70
CA THR A 407 28.23 -7.58 -4.86
C THR A 407 28.46 -8.33 -3.55
N GLN A 408 29.50 -9.17 -3.46
CA GLN A 408 29.89 -9.85 -2.22
C GLN A 408 30.25 -8.86 -1.09
N SER A 409 29.83 -9.18 0.14
CA SER A 409 30.23 -8.43 1.32
C SER A 409 31.75 -8.53 1.53
N LEU A 410 32.40 -7.44 1.94
CA LEU A 410 33.84 -7.45 2.25
C LEU A 410 34.15 -8.44 3.39
N THR A 411 33.16 -8.68 4.26
CA THR A 411 33.19 -9.65 5.36
C THR A 411 33.29 -11.10 4.87
N SER A 412 32.55 -11.47 3.81
CA SER A 412 32.66 -12.81 3.20
C SER A 412 33.99 -13.03 2.47
N TRP A 413 34.61 -11.96 1.95
CA TRP A 413 35.92 -12.04 1.31
C TRP A 413 37.06 -12.21 2.31
N GLN A 414 36.96 -11.62 3.51
CA GLN A 414 37.95 -11.78 4.58
C GLN A 414 38.01 -13.22 5.12
N LEU A 415 36.86 -13.92 5.21
CA LEU A 415 36.80 -15.33 5.60
C LEU A 415 37.55 -16.23 4.61
N HIS A 416 37.50 -15.93 3.31
CA HIS A 416 38.23 -16.72 2.30
C HIS A 416 39.73 -16.40 2.21
N LYS A 417 40.19 -15.32 2.84
CA LYS A 417 41.59 -14.89 2.79
C LYS A 417 42.42 -15.30 4.01
N GLN A 418 41.82 -15.89 5.04
CA GLN A 418 42.54 -16.33 6.24
C GLN A 418 43.48 -17.53 6.00
N ASP A 419 43.41 -18.21 4.86
CA ASP A 419 44.27 -19.37 4.52
C ASP A 419 45.48 -19.05 3.64
N ARG A 420 46.06 -17.86 3.76
CA ARG A 420 47.44 -17.63 3.31
C ARG A 420 48.33 -17.22 4.48
N ARG A 421 48.47 -18.10 5.46
CA ARG A 421 49.71 -18.11 6.25
C ARG A 421 50.80 -18.70 5.38
N CYS A 422 51.64 -17.82 4.87
CA CYS A 422 52.96 -18.19 4.39
C CYS A 422 53.69 -18.95 5.51
N SER A 423 53.98 -20.22 5.28
CA SER A 423 55.11 -20.89 5.90
C SER A 423 55.90 -21.54 4.76
N SER A 424 57.05 -20.94 4.47
CA SER A 424 58.04 -21.38 3.50
C SER A 424 58.44 -22.85 3.71
N PRO A 425 58.90 -23.56 2.66
CA PRO A 425 59.52 -24.85 2.84
C PRO A 425 60.98 -24.62 3.25
N VAL A 426 61.41 -25.22 4.37
CA VAL A 426 62.83 -25.50 4.58
C VAL A 426 62.93 -26.92 5.13
N VAL A 427 63.75 -27.67 4.39
CA VAL A 427 64.26 -29.04 4.51
C VAL A 427 64.43 -29.55 5.94
#